data_AF-A0A6N2AXX2-F1
#
_entry.id   AF-A0A6N2AXX2-F1
#
_cell.length_a   1.000
_cell.length_b   1.000
_cell.length_c   1.000
_cell.angle_alpha   90.00
_cell.angle_beta   90.00
_cell.angle_gamma   90.00
#
_symmetry.space_group_name_H-M   'P 1'
#
loop_
_entity.id
_entity.type
_entity.pdbx_description
1 polymer ?
#
loop_
_entity_poly.entity_id
_entity_poly.type
_entity_poly.pdbx_seq_one_letter_code
_entity_poly.pdbx_strand_id
1 'polypeptide(L)'
;MKAFEVGGTTLCLALFSDVTNSKELLDLMQSATLEPEVAFLNASLIPDVFPVLAAAHKTLVAKSRDSLTTRTLHSELVYNFSGSKHISESLKRCGIADNTSYILAARFGASADEMVAIEKLIKGNEIDLKELEQKINQAQIQKHYKISNLELEISSLADAITCRIAARDAL
;
A
#
# COMPACT_ATOMS: atom_id res chain seq x y z
N MET A 1 -2.60 13.95 5.75
CA MET A 1 -2.78 13.15 4.50
C MET A 1 -2.79 13.97 3.19
N LYS A 2 -2.19 13.47 2.10
CA LYS A 2 -2.22 14.06 0.73
C LYS A 2 -3.16 13.29 -0.21
N ALA A 3 -3.98 13.99 -0.99
CA ALA A 3 -4.94 13.40 -1.94
C ALA A 3 -4.39 13.33 -3.38
N PHE A 4 -4.72 12.25 -4.09
CA PHE A 4 -4.39 12.02 -5.49
C PHE A 4 -5.65 11.61 -6.27
N GLU A 5 -5.83 12.15 -7.47
CA GLU A 5 -6.93 11.72 -8.37
C GLU A 5 -6.54 10.41 -9.07
N VAL A 6 -7.35 9.37 -8.91
CA VAL A 6 -7.13 8.04 -9.53
C VAL A 6 -8.47 7.46 -9.95
N GLY A 7 -8.63 7.17 -11.25
CA GLY A 7 -9.78 6.41 -11.76
C GLY A 7 -11.16 7.04 -11.45
N GLY A 8 -11.24 8.38 -11.37
CA GLY A 8 -12.48 9.10 -11.07
C GLY A 8 -12.84 9.21 -9.58
N THR A 9 -11.91 8.87 -8.69
CA THR A 9 -12.04 9.10 -7.24
C THR A 9 -10.70 9.56 -6.65
N THR A 10 -10.69 9.94 -5.38
CA THR A 10 -9.47 10.33 -4.68
C THR A 10 -8.86 9.14 -3.95
N LEU A 11 -7.53 9.07 -3.90
CA LEU A 11 -6.77 8.25 -2.97
C LEU A 11 -6.01 9.18 -2.03
N CYS A 12 -6.34 9.13 -0.75
CA CYS A 12 -5.63 9.86 0.29
C CYS A 12 -4.53 8.98 0.87
N LEU A 13 -3.31 9.49 0.90
CA LEU A 13 -2.11 8.83 1.42
C LEU A 13 -1.53 9.62 2.60
N ALA A 14 -1.12 8.94 3.67
CA ALA A 14 -0.23 9.50 4.69
C ALA A 14 0.85 8.50 5.08
N LEU A 15 2.05 9.02 5.29
CA LEU A 15 3.22 8.25 5.66
C LEU A 15 3.53 8.50 7.13
N PHE A 16 3.75 7.42 7.86
CA PHE A 16 4.04 7.48 9.29
C PHE A 16 5.36 6.77 9.58
N SER A 17 6.23 7.41 10.36
CA SER A 17 7.41 6.78 10.96
C SER A 17 7.23 6.61 12.47
N ASP A 18 8.10 5.77 13.03
CA ASP A 18 8.19 5.53 14.47
C ASP A 18 6.86 5.06 15.06
N VAL A 19 6.10 4.30 14.26
CA VAL A 19 4.80 3.76 14.68
C VAL A 19 5.01 2.72 15.77
N THR A 20 4.24 2.86 16.86
CA THR A 20 4.36 2.02 18.06
C THR A 20 3.19 1.07 18.28
N ASN A 21 2.09 1.25 17.54
CA ASN A 21 0.85 0.46 17.72
C ASN A 21 0.47 -0.39 16.52
N SER A 22 1.42 -0.81 15.69
CA SER A 22 1.13 -1.64 14.51
C SER A 22 0.46 -2.97 14.83
N LYS A 23 0.74 -3.56 16.01
CA LYS A 23 -0.01 -4.71 16.52
C LYS A 23 -1.50 -4.39 16.74
N GLU A 24 -1.82 -3.27 17.39
CA GLU A 24 -3.22 -2.85 17.60
C GLU A 24 -3.93 -2.63 16.25
N LEU A 25 -3.25 -1.98 15.29
CA LEU A 25 -3.79 -1.77 13.94
C LEU A 25 -4.05 -3.09 13.21
N LEU A 26 -3.12 -4.05 13.32
CA LEU A 26 -3.27 -5.38 12.72
C LEU A 26 -4.45 -6.14 13.34
N ASP A 27 -4.62 -6.08 14.67
CA ASP A 27 -5.74 -6.71 15.37
C ASP A 27 -7.10 -6.09 14.95
N LEU A 28 -7.17 -4.77 14.77
CA LEU A 28 -8.36 -4.08 14.24
C LEU A 28 -8.70 -4.53 12.80
N MET A 29 -7.68 -4.67 11.94
CA MET A 29 -7.87 -5.17 10.58
C MET A 29 -8.37 -6.63 10.56
N GLN A 30 -7.77 -7.51 11.36
CA GLN A 30 -8.11 -8.93 11.41
C GLN A 30 -9.50 -9.18 12.01
N SER A 31 -9.87 -8.39 13.02
CA SER A 31 -11.21 -8.43 13.63
C SER A 31 -12.28 -7.73 12.78
N ALA A 32 -11.91 -7.07 11.68
CA ALA A 32 -12.82 -6.30 10.83
C ALA A 32 -13.56 -5.17 11.57
N THR A 33 -12.92 -4.56 12.58
CA THR A 33 -13.48 -3.48 13.41
C THR A 33 -12.82 -2.12 13.15
N LEU A 34 -11.94 -2.04 12.15
CA LEU A 34 -11.25 -0.82 11.76
C LEU A 34 -12.21 0.17 11.10
N GLU A 35 -12.50 1.26 11.79
CA GLU A 35 -13.37 2.34 11.32
C GLU A 35 -12.65 3.71 11.49
N PRO A 36 -12.43 4.47 10.41
CA PRO A 36 -12.78 4.16 9.02
C PRO A 36 -11.89 3.08 8.41
N GLU A 37 -12.42 2.34 7.43
CA GLU A 37 -11.67 1.28 6.75
C GLU A 37 -10.48 1.86 5.96
N VAL A 38 -9.24 1.46 6.27
CA VAL A 38 -8.02 1.98 5.63
C VAL A 38 -7.05 0.86 5.28
N ALA A 39 -6.29 1.02 4.19
CA ALA A 39 -5.20 0.13 3.85
C ALA A 39 -3.93 0.57 4.57
N PHE A 40 -3.32 -0.32 5.34
CA PHE A 40 -1.98 -0.11 5.89
C PHE A 40 -0.96 -0.95 5.11
N LEU A 41 -0.03 -0.28 4.45
CA LEU A 41 1.08 -0.90 3.74
C LEU A 41 2.39 -0.71 4.51
N ASN A 42 3.29 -1.70 4.44
CA ASN A 42 4.66 -1.53 4.91
C ASN A 42 5.41 -0.59 3.96
N ALA A 43 5.64 0.65 4.40
CA ALA A 43 6.24 1.68 3.57
C ALA A 43 7.70 1.37 3.18
N SER A 44 8.37 0.47 3.90
CA SER A 44 9.72 -0.01 3.58
C SER A 44 9.79 -0.75 2.23
N LEU A 45 8.63 -1.12 1.66
CA LEU A 45 8.51 -1.80 0.37
C LEU A 45 8.02 -0.89 -0.76
N ILE A 46 7.88 0.41 -0.49
CA ILE A 46 7.29 1.39 -1.39
C ILE A 46 8.36 2.41 -1.78
N PRO A 47 9.04 2.24 -2.92
CA PRO A 47 10.11 3.14 -3.32
C PRO A 47 9.59 4.50 -3.83
N ASP A 48 8.34 4.55 -4.28
CA ASP A 48 7.70 5.76 -4.78
C ASP A 48 6.18 5.64 -4.67
N VAL A 49 5.48 6.77 -4.77
CA VAL A 49 4.01 6.83 -4.76
C VAL A 49 3.41 6.21 -6.04
N PHE A 50 4.07 6.30 -7.19
CA PHE A 50 3.53 5.89 -8.48
C PHE A 50 3.11 4.40 -8.54
N PRO A 51 3.90 3.42 -8.06
CA PRO A 51 3.44 2.03 -7.96
C PRO A 51 2.16 1.84 -7.13
N VAL A 52 1.98 2.64 -6.07
CA VAL A 52 0.75 2.62 -5.25
C VAL A 52 -0.44 3.14 -6.05
N LEU A 53 -0.26 4.21 -6.83
CA LEU A 53 -1.29 4.74 -7.71
C LEU A 53 -1.66 3.75 -8.82
N ALA A 54 -0.68 3.04 -9.39
CA ALA A 54 -0.93 1.99 -10.37
C ALA A 54 -1.75 0.82 -9.78
N ALA A 55 -1.40 0.39 -8.56
CA ALA A 55 -2.19 -0.60 -7.81
C ALA A 55 -3.60 -0.09 -7.52
N ALA A 56 -3.74 1.17 -7.11
CA ALA A 56 -5.03 1.80 -6.83
C ALA A 56 -5.93 1.88 -8.07
N HIS A 57 -5.38 2.26 -9.21
CA HIS A 57 -6.12 2.25 -10.47
C HIS A 57 -6.60 0.84 -10.81
N LYS A 58 -5.73 -0.17 -10.70
CA LYS A 58 -6.10 -1.59 -10.91
C LYS A 58 -7.22 -2.03 -9.96
N THR A 59 -7.14 -1.63 -8.70
CA THR A 59 -8.16 -1.89 -7.67
C THR A 59 -9.50 -1.27 -8.03
N LEU A 60 -9.52 -0.04 -8.51
CA LEU A 60 -10.76 0.63 -8.94
C LEU A 60 -11.36 -0.01 -10.19
N VAL A 61 -10.53 -0.44 -11.14
CA VAL A 61 -10.99 -1.22 -12.29
C VAL A 61 -11.65 -2.52 -11.84
N ALA A 62 -11.03 -3.27 -10.92
CA ALA A 62 -11.62 -4.49 -10.37
C ALA A 62 -12.95 -4.20 -9.63
N LYS A 63 -13.01 -3.12 -8.85
CA LYS A 63 -14.25 -2.66 -8.20
C LYS A 63 -15.35 -2.37 -9.22
N SER A 64 -15.05 -1.63 -10.29
CA SER A 64 -16.02 -1.24 -11.32
C SER A 64 -16.60 -2.41 -12.11
N ARG A 65 -15.94 -3.57 -12.06
CA ARG A 65 -16.32 -4.81 -12.73
C ARG A 65 -16.91 -5.83 -11.76
N ASP A 66 -17.14 -5.46 -10.50
CA ASP A 66 -17.53 -6.36 -9.41
C ASP A 66 -16.65 -7.63 -9.32
N SER A 67 -15.34 -7.46 -9.59
CA SER A 67 -14.37 -8.54 -9.70
C SER A 67 -13.24 -8.42 -8.67
N LEU A 68 -13.54 -7.88 -7.49
CA LEU A 68 -12.60 -7.85 -6.38
C LEU A 68 -12.25 -9.28 -5.96
N THR A 69 -10.96 -9.54 -5.72
CA THR A 69 -10.49 -10.85 -5.26
C THR A 69 -10.54 -10.95 -3.73
N THR A 70 -10.32 -9.83 -3.05
CA THR A 70 -10.35 -9.68 -1.61
C THR A 70 -11.70 -9.13 -1.14
N ARG A 71 -11.90 -9.15 0.18
CA ARG A 71 -13.18 -8.75 0.80
C ARG A 71 -13.48 -7.26 0.65
N THR A 72 -12.45 -6.42 0.60
CA THR A 72 -12.64 -4.96 0.67
C THR A 72 -11.78 -4.22 -0.33
N LEU A 73 -12.16 -2.99 -0.65
CA LEU A 73 -11.40 -2.15 -1.59
C LEU A 73 -9.97 -1.88 -1.11
N HIS A 74 -9.78 -1.73 0.20
CA HIS A 74 -8.49 -1.41 0.80
C HIS A 74 -7.58 -2.64 0.91
N SER A 75 -8.14 -3.82 1.22
CA SER A 75 -7.38 -5.08 1.13
C SER A 75 -7.01 -5.41 -0.31
N GLU A 76 -7.85 -5.05 -1.29
CA GLU A 76 -7.57 -5.23 -2.71
C GLU A 76 -6.39 -4.35 -3.16
N LEU A 77 -6.26 -3.13 -2.63
CA LEU A 77 -5.10 -2.27 -2.88
C LEU A 77 -3.79 -2.94 -2.46
N VAL A 78 -3.74 -3.49 -1.25
CA VAL A 78 -2.55 -4.22 -0.75
C VAL A 78 -2.27 -5.46 -1.59
N TYR A 79 -3.33 -6.19 -1.97
CA TYR A 79 -3.24 -7.36 -2.84
C TYR A 79 -2.72 -7.02 -4.24
N ASN A 80 -3.23 -5.96 -4.86
CA ASN A 80 -2.80 -5.52 -6.18
C ASN A 80 -1.38 -4.96 -6.18
N PHE A 81 -0.99 -4.24 -5.12
CA PHE A 81 0.36 -3.73 -4.97
C PHE A 81 1.40 -4.86 -4.97
N SER A 82 1.11 -6.00 -4.34
CA SER A 82 2.08 -7.11 -4.21
C SER A 82 2.54 -7.72 -5.54
N GLY A 83 1.82 -7.49 -6.64
CA GLY A 83 2.06 -8.15 -7.92
C GLY A 83 1.88 -9.67 -7.90
N SER A 84 1.35 -10.25 -6.83
CA SER A 84 1.14 -11.70 -6.64
C SER A 84 -0.33 -12.07 -6.78
N LYS A 85 -0.61 -13.31 -7.19
CA LYS A 85 -1.98 -13.88 -7.22
C LYS A 85 -2.39 -14.52 -5.88
N HIS A 86 -1.46 -14.66 -4.92
CA HIS A 86 -1.74 -15.28 -3.62
C HIS A 86 -2.16 -14.25 -2.57
N ILE A 87 -3.44 -14.26 -2.18
CA ILE A 87 -4.03 -13.27 -1.27
C ILE A 87 -3.28 -13.18 0.07
N SER A 88 -3.21 -14.29 0.82
CA SER A 88 -2.62 -14.29 2.17
C SER A 88 -1.15 -13.84 2.18
N GLU A 89 -0.38 -14.29 1.19
CA GLU A 89 1.02 -13.91 1.06
C GLU A 89 1.18 -12.44 0.66
N SER A 90 0.26 -11.91 -0.17
CA SER A 90 0.26 -10.49 -0.55
C SER A 90 0.03 -9.59 0.65
N LEU A 91 -0.99 -9.89 1.45
CA LEU A 91 -1.30 -9.13 2.66
C LEU A 91 -0.18 -9.22 3.69
N LYS A 92 0.41 -10.41 3.86
CA LYS A 92 1.54 -10.61 4.78
C LYS A 92 2.82 -9.88 4.33
N ARG A 93 3.12 -9.86 3.02
CA ARG A 93 4.34 -9.23 2.51
C ARG A 93 4.24 -7.72 2.44
N CYS A 94 3.12 -7.21 1.90
CA CYS A 94 2.98 -5.79 1.56
C CYS A 94 2.16 -5.00 2.58
N GLY A 95 1.34 -5.68 3.38
CA GLY A 95 0.68 -5.09 4.54
C GLY A 95 1.62 -4.93 5.72
N ILE A 96 1.07 -4.43 6.83
CA ILE A 96 1.80 -4.27 8.09
C ILE A 96 1.89 -5.59 8.87
N ALA A 97 2.93 -5.69 9.70
CA ALA A 97 3.13 -6.71 10.73
C ALA A 97 3.10 -6.07 12.13
N ASP A 98 3.09 -6.90 13.17
CA ASP A 98 3.01 -6.48 14.59
C ASP A 98 4.19 -5.60 15.07
N ASN A 99 5.28 -5.57 14.31
CA ASN A 99 6.49 -4.79 14.57
C ASN A 99 6.78 -3.73 13.50
N THR A 100 5.81 -3.42 12.61
CA THR A 100 6.03 -2.42 11.57
C THR A 100 6.03 -1.02 12.18
N SER A 101 7.12 -0.27 11.98
CA SER A 101 7.27 1.11 12.46
C SER A 101 7.16 2.14 11.36
N TYR A 102 7.10 1.71 10.10
CA TYR A 102 7.04 2.57 8.92
C TYR A 102 5.87 2.17 8.02
N ILE A 103 4.82 2.99 8.03
CA ILE A 103 3.50 2.64 7.49
C ILE A 103 3.04 3.69 6.49
N LEU A 104 2.55 3.23 5.35
CA LEU A 104 1.76 4.06 4.43
C LEU A 104 0.28 3.73 4.63
N ALA A 105 -0.50 4.69 5.11
CA ALA A 105 -1.94 4.61 5.20
C ALA A 105 -2.57 5.11 3.90
N ALA A 106 -3.52 4.35 3.33
CA ALA A 106 -4.17 4.65 2.07
C ALA A 106 -5.70 4.45 2.15
N ARG A 107 -6.47 5.48 1.80
CA ARG A 107 -7.94 5.49 1.86
C ARG A 107 -8.54 6.07 0.59
N PHE A 108 -9.49 5.36 -0.04
CA PHE A 108 -10.21 5.87 -1.21
C PHE A 108 -11.38 6.78 -0.83
N GLY A 109 -11.52 7.94 -1.47
CA GLY A 109 -12.68 8.82 -1.28
C GLY A 109 -12.86 9.31 0.16
N ALA A 110 -11.76 9.55 0.87
CA ALA A 110 -11.80 9.96 2.27
C ALA A 110 -12.41 11.36 2.42
N SER A 111 -13.36 11.50 3.34
CA SER A 111 -13.82 12.78 3.86
C SER A 111 -12.77 13.41 4.79
N ALA A 112 -12.89 14.72 5.06
CA ALA A 112 -11.99 15.41 5.99
C ALA A 112 -12.01 14.78 7.39
N ASP A 113 -13.19 14.39 7.88
CA ASP A 113 -13.34 13.77 9.20
C ASP A 113 -12.68 12.38 9.26
N GLU A 114 -12.79 11.59 8.19
CA GLU A 114 -12.11 10.30 8.09
C GLU A 114 -10.59 10.45 8.05
N MET A 115 -10.05 11.47 7.38
CA MET A 115 -8.61 11.74 7.35
C MET A 115 -8.09 12.01 8.76
N VAL A 116 -8.80 12.84 9.53
CA VAL A 116 -8.48 13.14 10.93
C VAL A 116 -8.63 11.89 11.82
N ALA A 117 -9.62 11.04 11.56
CA ALA A 117 -9.80 9.79 12.30
C ALA A 117 -8.63 8.81 12.04
N ILE A 118 -8.20 8.67 10.79
CA ILE A 118 -7.05 7.81 10.41
C ILE A 118 -5.77 8.28 11.08
N GLU A 119 -5.50 9.59 11.06
CA GLU A 119 -4.32 10.17 11.71
C GLU A 119 -4.30 9.87 13.23
N LYS A 120 -5.47 9.88 13.89
CA LYS A 120 -5.58 9.55 15.33
C LYS A 120 -5.44 8.06 15.64
N LEU A 121 -5.71 7.17 14.68
CA LEU A 121 -5.58 5.72 14.88
C LEU A 121 -4.11 5.29 14.98
N ILE A 122 -3.19 6.02 14.34
CA ILE A 122 -1.78 5.62 14.21
C ILE A 122 -0.95 6.37 15.26
N LYS A 123 -0.34 5.62 16.18
CA LYS A 123 0.58 6.17 17.19
C LYS A 123 1.99 6.24 16.61
N GLY A 124 2.26 7.29 15.82
CA GLY A 124 3.56 7.58 15.19
C GLY A 124 3.63 9.03 14.69
N ASN A 125 4.69 9.36 13.95
CA ASN A 125 4.91 10.69 13.38
C ASN A 125 4.50 10.70 11.91
N GLU A 126 3.53 11.54 11.53
CA GLU A 126 3.26 11.79 10.11
C GLU A 126 4.42 12.57 9.49
N ILE A 127 4.92 12.10 8.34
CA ILE A 127 6.02 12.72 7.59
C ILE A 127 5.65 12.91 6.12
N ASP A 128 6.43 13.72 5.39
CA ASP A 128 6.18 13.97 3.96
C ASP A 128 6.35 12.67 3.14
N LEU A 129 5.46 12.43 2.17
CA LEU A 129 5.54 11.29 1.24
C LEU A 129 6.86 11.24 0.45
N LYS A 130 7.57 12.37 0.32
CA LYS A 130 8.92 12.41 -0.26
C LYS A 130 9.93 11.55 0.52
N GLU A 131 9.67 11.28 1.79
CA GLU A 131 10.55 10.47 2.63
C GLU A 131 10.42 8.96 2.38
N LEU A 132 9.52 8.52 1.47
CA LEU A 132 9.33 7.11 1.11
C LEU A 132 10.65 6.42 0.76
N GLU A 133 11.46 7.06 -0.09
CA GLU A 133 12.71 6.48 -0.58
C GLU A 133 13.79 6.33 0.49
N GLN A 134 13.70 7.07 1.61
CA GLN A 134 14.77 7.11 2.62
C GLN A 134 14.89 5.82 3.44
N LYS A 135 13.77 5.11 3.66
CA LYS A 135 13.70 3.95 4.55
C LYS A 135 13.34 2.66 3.80
N ILE A 136 13.61 2.60 2.50
CA ILE A 136 13.31 1.42 1.68
C ILE A 136 14.23 0.25 2.04
N ASN A 137 13.67 -0.94 2.05
CA ASN A 137 14.42 -2.18 2.11
C ASN A 137 14.60 -2.72 0.68
N GLN A 138 15.58 -2.17 -0.04
CA GLN A 138 15.84 -2.53 -1.43
C GLN A 138 16.04 -4.03 -1.62
N ALA A 139 16.80 -4.70 -0.75
CA ALA A 139 17.03 -6.14 -0.83
C ALA A 139 15.73 -6.94 -0.73
N GLN A 140 14.82 -6.54 0.16
CA GLN A 140 13.52 -7.18 0.31
C GLN A 140 12.60 -6.90 -0.89
N ILE A 141 12.60 -5.67 -1.41
CA ILE A 141 11.86 -5.30 -2.62
C ILE A 141 12.32 -6.16 -3.81
N GLN A 142 13.63 -6.21 -4.07
CA GLN A 142 14.18 -7.02 -5.15
C GLN A 142 13.82 -8.49 -5.02
N LYS A 143 13.90 -9.06 -3.81
CA LYS A 143 13.51 -10.44 -3.55
C LYS A 143 12.01 -10.68 -3.78
N HIS A 144 11.14 -9.78 -3.31
CA HIS A 144 9.69 -9.93 -3.41
C HIS A 144 9.22 -9.85 -4.86
N TYR A 145 9.71 -8.88 -5.62
CA TYR A 145 9.31 -8.62 -7.00
C TYR A 145 10.20 -9.32 -8.05
N LYS A 146 11.19 -10.09 -7.59
CA LYS A 146 12.18 -10.81 -8.42
C LYS A 146 12.92 -9.86 -9.38
N ILE A 147 13.26 -8.67 -8.90
CA ILE A 147 13.95 -7.64 -9.68
C ILE A 147 15.44 -7.96 -9.67
N SER A 148 16.00 -8.15 -10.87
CA SER A 148 17.42 -8.45 -11.03
C SER A 148 18.27 -7.17 -11.00
N ASN A 149 19.56 -7.29 -10.68
CA ASN A 149 20.47 -6.13 -10.76
C ASN A 149 20.60 -5.61 -12.20
N LEU A 150 20.56 -6.49 -13.20
CA LEU A 150 20.59 -6.11 -14.62
C LEU A 150 19.36 -5.27 -15.02
N GLU A 151 18.19 -5.58 -14.46
CA GLU A 151 16.97 -4.78 -14.67
C GLU A 151 17.11 -3.37 -14.06
N LEU A 152 17.82 -3.24 -12.94
CA LEU A 152 18.10 -1.95 -12.29
C LEU A 152 19.15 -1.11 -13.02
N GLU A 153 19.91 -1.68 -13.95
CA GLU A 153 20.82 -0.90 -14.82
C GLU A 153 20.05 -0.08 -15.87
N ILE A 154 18.81 -0.48 -16.18
CA ILE A 154 17.99 0.10 -17.25
C ILE A 154 16.64 0.64 -16.78
N SER A 155 16.26 0.40 -15.52
CA SER A 155 14.98 0.84 -14.94
C SER A 155 15.10 1.14 -13.45
N SER A 156 14.10 1.80 -12.87
CA SER A 156 14.02 2.03 -11.42
C SER A 156 13.26 0.92 -10.69
N LEU A 157 13.39 0.86 -9.36
CA LEU A 157 12.55 0.00 -8.51
C LEU A 157 11.05 0.30 -8.72
N ALA A 158 10.70 1.58 -8.86
CA ALA A 158 9.31 1.99 -9.07
C ALA A 158 8.76 1.48 -10.41
N ASP A 159 9.54 1.57 -11.49
CA ASP A 159 9.14 1.07 -12.81
C ASP A 159 8.98 -0.44 -12.80
N ALA A 160 9.93 -1.16 -12.21
CA ALA A 160 9.90 -2.61 -12.13
C ALA A 160 8.68 -3.12 -11.34
N ILE A 161 8.39 -2.53 -10.18
CA ILE A 161 7.19 -2.86 -9.38
C ILE A 161 5.92 -2.55 -10.18
N THR A 162 5.84 -1.37 -10.79
CA THR A 162 4.68 -0.96 -11.59
C THR A 162 4.43 -1.94 -12.75
N CYS A 163 5.49 -2.39 -13.42
CA CYS A 163 5.42 -3.41 -14.46
C CYS A 163 4.82 -4.71 -13.91
N ARG A 164 5.23 -5.17 -12.73
CA ARG A 164 4.68 -6.41 -12.13
C ARG A 164 3.21 -6.26 -11.74
N ILE A 165 2.80 -5.10 -11.22
CA ILE A 165 1.39 -4.80 -10.92
C ILE A 165 0.55 -4.82 -12.20
N ALA A 166 1.01 -4.13 -13.25
CA ALA A 166 0.31 -4.01 -14.52
C ALA A 166 0.20 -5.36 -15.24
N ALA A 167 1.31 -6.09 -15.35
CA ALA A 167 1.39 -7.34 -16.09
C ALA A 167 0.88 -8.57 -15.31
N ARG A 168 0.54 -8.44 -14.02
CA ARG A 168 0.16 -9.56 -13.14
C ARG A 168 -0.83 -10.54 -13.76
N ASP A 169 -1.84 -10.03 -14.48
CA ASP A 169 -2.93 -10.86 -15.00
C ASP A 169 -2.65 -11.37 -16.42
N ALA A 170 -1.59 -10.88 -17.07
CA ALA A 170 -1.14 -11.33 -18.39
C ALA A 170 -0.03 -12.41 -18.31
N LEU A 171 0.60 -12.55 -17.14
CA LEU A 171 1.63 -13.55 -16.80
C LEU A 171 1.05 -14.70 -15.96
#